data_AF-A0A9Q3GVZ2-F1
#
_entry.id   AF-A0A9Q3GVZ2-F1
#
_cell.length_a   1.000
_cell.length_b   1.000
_cell.length_c   1.000
_cell.angle_alpha   90.00
_cell.angle_beta   90.00
_cell.angle_gamma   90.00
#
_symmetry.space_group_name_H-M   'P 1'
#
loop_
_entity.id
_entity.type
_entity.pdbx_description
1 polymer ?
#
loop_
_entity_poly.entity_id
_entity_poly.type
_entity_poly.pdbx_seq_one_letter_code
_entity_poly.pdbx_strand_id
1 'polypeptide(L)'
;MSTHDPLEEILNEFREGQFSTSLTSKQKLSLLKMLRKNKPAFAIGEEPLGKIRGHDIELYLDVERPYPPMPRRSPYPESLETMK
;
A
#
# COMPACT_ATOMS: atom_id res chain seq x y z
N MET A 1 -7.39 -17.56 -38.22
CA MET A 1 -6.79 -17.73 -36.87
C MET A 1 -5.52 -16.89 -36.86
N SER A 2 -5.48 -15.82 -36.07
CA SER A 2 -4.36 -14.87 -36.09
C SER A 2 -3.12 -15.56 -35.54
N THR A 3 -2.11 -15.73 -36.38
CA THR A 3 -0.77 -16.21 -35.99
C THR A 3 -0.06 -15.05 -35.27
N HIS A 4 -0.44 -14.80 -34.02
CA HIS A 4 0.22 -13.78 -33.22
C HIS A 4 1.53 -14.36 -32.70
N ASP A 5 2.66 -13.81 -33.16
CA ASP A 5 3.97 -14.21 -32.66
C ASP A 5 4.08 -13.80 -31.18
N PRO A 6 4.34 -14.74 -30.25
CA PRO A 6 4.45 -14.44 -28.82
C PRO A 6 5.49 -13.36 -28.51
N LEU A 7 6.49 -13.18 -29.37
CA LEU A 7 7.54 -12.16 -29.19
C LEU A 7 7.03 -10.75 -29.50
N GLU A 8 6.23 -10.59 -30.55
CA GLU A 8 5.63 -9.31 -30.94
C GLU A 8 4.63 -8.82 -29.89
N GLU A 9 3.91 -9.76 -29.28
CA GLU A 9 2.98 -9.44 -28.19
C GLU A 9 3.70 -8.87 -26.96
N ILE A 10 4.85 -9.47 -26.58
CA ILE A 10 5.68 -9.00 -25.47
C ILE A 10 6.27 -7.62 -25.78
N LEU A 11 6.74 -7.40 -27.01
CA LEU A 11 7.29 -6.10 -27.41
C LEU A 11 6.24 -5.00 -27.37
N ASN A 12 5.02 -5.30 -27.82
CA ASN A 12 3.92 -4.36 -27.78
C ASN A 12 3.45 -4.06 -26.34
N GLU A 13 3.46 -5.07 -25.46
CA GLU A 13 3.10 -4.93 -24.05
C GLU A 13 4.07 -4.02 -23.28
N PHE A 14 5.36 -4.03 -23.62
CA PHE A 14 6.41 -3.21 -22.99
C PHE A 14 6.88 -2.04 -23.87
N ARG A 15 6.04 -1.58 -24.80
CA ARG A 15 6.39 -0.54 -25.79
C ARG A 15 6.81 0.79 -25.16
N GLU A 16 6.26 1.12 -23.99
CA GLU A 16 6.59 2.34 -23.24
C GLU A 16 7.80 2.16 -22.29
N GLY A 17 8.30 0.94 -22.15
CA GLY A 17 9.41 0.61 -21.27
C GLY A 17 10.74 1.10 -21.82
N GLN A 18 11.49 1.86 -21.02
CA GLN A 18 12.87 2.20 -21.34
C GLN A 18 13.84 1.18 -20.73
N PHE A 19 14.73 0.65 -21.57
CA PHE A 19 15.80 -0.26 -21.15
C PHE A 19 17.13 0.48 -21.15
N SER A 20 18.02 0.09 -20.23
CA SER A 20 19.41 0.56 -20.26
C SER A 20 20.07 0.31 -21.62
N THR A 21 20.91 1.26 -22.04
CA THR A 21 21.74 1.16 -23.26
C THR A 21 22.84 0.11 -23.13
N SER A 22 23.20 -0.28 -21.90
CA SER A 22 24.22 -1.30 -21.63
C SER A 22 23.77 -2.74 -21.90
N LEU A 23 22.46 -2.97 -22.09
CA LEU A 23 21.91 -4.31 -22.29
C LEU A 23 21.94 -4.71 -23.76
N THR A 24 22.44 -5.91 -24.04
CA THR A 24 22.35 -6.54 -25.37
C THR A 24 20.92 -6.98 -25.69
N SER A 25 20.60 -7.13 -26.98
CA SER A 25 19.26 -7.53 -27.44
C SER A 25 18.80 -8.87 -26.84
N LYS A 26 19.72 -9.82 -26.66
CA LYS A 26 19.42 -11.12 -26.01
C LYS A 26 19.04 -10.95 -24.54
N GLN A 27 19.76 -10.09 -23.81
CA GLN A 27 19.47 -9.81 -22.41
C GLN A 27 18.13 -9.09 -22.25
N LYS A 28 17.82 -8.13 -23.13
CA LYS A 28 16.51 -7.45 -23.15
C LYS A 28 15.36 -8.42 -23.37
N LEU A 29 15.49 -9.33 -24.33
CA LEU A 29 14.51 -10.40 -24.57
C LEU A 29 14.34 -11.32 -23.37
N SER A 30 15.45 -11.73 -22.74
CA SER A 30 15.38 -12.57 -21.54
C SER A 30 14.73 -11.85 -20.36
N LEU A 31 15.01 -10.56 -20.19
CA LEU A 31 14.43 -9.71 -19.16
C LEU A 31 12.92 -9.55 -19.37
N LEU A 32 12.50 -9.24 -20.59
CA LEU A 32 11.08 -9.12 -20.95
C LEU A 32 10.27 -10.39 -20.66
N LYS A 33 10.83 -11.56 -21.00
CA LYS A 33 10.21 -12.85 -20.66
C LYS A 33 10.07 -13.05 -19.15
N MET A 34 11.08 -12.67 -18.38
CA MET A 34 11.07 -12.75 -16.92
C MET A 34 10.02 -11.81 -16.30
N LEU A 35 9.97 -10.55 -16.77
CA LEU A 35 9.00 -9.55 -16.31
C LEU A 35 7.56 -9.99 -16.60
N ARG A 36 7.28 -10.50 -17.82
CA ARG A 36 5.95 -11.02 -18.16
C ARG A 36 5.57 -12.22 -17.31
N LYS A 37 6.50 -13.14 -17.03
CA LYS A 37 6.26 -14.28 -16.13
C LYS A 37 5.91 -13.84 -14.71
N ASN A 38 6.58 -12.79 -14.22
CA ASN A 38 6.42 -12.27 -12.86
C ASN A 38 5.48 -11.06 -12.79
N LYS A 39 4.68 -10.80 -13.83
CA LYS A 39 3.68 -9.73 -13.87
C LYS A 39 2.81 -9.63 -12.60
N PRO A 40 2.31 -10.72 -11.98
CA PRO A 40 1.48 -10.62 -10.77
C PRO A 40 2.26 -10.23 -9.50
N ALA A 41 3.59 -10.21 -9.54
CA ALA A 41 4.41 -9.75 -8.41
C ALA A 41 4.54 -8.21 -8.37
N PHE A 42 4.19 -7.53 -9.45
CA PHE A 42 4.22 -6.06 -9.53
C PHE A 42 2.82 -5.51 -9.26
N ALA A 43 2.75 -4.43 -8.47
CA ALA A 43 1.50 -3.67 -8.35
C ALA A 43 1.18 -3.01 -9.68
N ILE A 44 -0.09 -3.10 -10.07
CA ILE A 44 -0.65 -2.41 -11.22
C ILE A 44 -1.60 -1.34 -10.65
N GLY A 45 -1.83 -0.22 -11.35
CA GLY A 45 -2.76 0.82 -10.85
C GLY A 45 -4.16 0.28 -10.50
N GLU A 46 -4.59 -0.80 -11.16
CA GLU A 46 -5.84 -1.52 -10.92
C GLU A 46 -5.74 -2.58 -9.78
N GLU A 47 -4.55 -3.12 -9.52
CA GLU A 47 -4.27 -4.08 -8.44
C GLU A 47 -3.17 -3.51 -7.52
N PRO A 48 -3.53 -2.76 -6.47
CA PRO A 48 -2.55 -2.22 -5.54
C PRO A 48 -1.74 -3.34 -4.89
N LEU A 49 -0.50 -3.03 -4.47
CA LEU A 49 0.36 -3.89 -3.65
C LEU A 49 -0.45 -4.35 -2.41
N GLY A 50 -1.08 -5.52 -2.51
CA GLY A 50 -2.05 -5.99 -1.50
C GLY A 50 -2.49 -7.44 -1.67
N LYS A 51 -2.06 -8.13 -2.73
CA LYS A 51 -2.22 -9.60 -2.85
C LYS A 51 -1.14 -10.40 -2.11
N ILE A 52 -0.30 -9.73 -1.33
CA ILE A 52 0.60 -10.40 -0.37
C ILE A 52 -0.23 -10.72 0.86
N ARG A 53 -0.67 -11.98 0.98
CA ARG A 53 -1.36 -12.47 2.18
C ARG A 53 -0.43 -12.28 3.40
N GLY A 54 -0.81 -11.44 4.36
CA GLY A 54 -0.11 -11.26 5.63
C GLY A 54 0.63 -9.93 5.84
N HIS A 55 0.38 -8.90 5.03
CA HIS A 55 0.90 -7.54 5.25
C HIS A 55 -0.20 -6.50 5.47
N ASP A 56 -1.30 -6.92 6.12
CA ASP A 56 -2.31 -5.98 6.60
C ASP A 56 -1.75 -5.27 7.83
N ILE A 57 -1.47 -3.96 7.70
CA ILE A 57 -1.04 -3.11 8.81
C ILE A 57 -2.28 -2.38 9.32
N GLU A 58 -2.79 -2.78 10.48
CA GLU A 58 -3.81 -2.01 11.20
C GLU A 58 -3.12 -0.90 12.02
N LEU A 59 -3.27 0.35 11.58
CA LEU A 59 -2.81 1.53 12.30
C LEU A 59 -3.96 2.08 13.15
N TYR A 60 -3.85 1.94 14.46
CA TYR A 60 -4.78 2.56 15.41
C TYR A 60 -4.18 3.84 15.97
N LEU A 61 -4.91 4.95 15.86
CA LEU A 61 -4.61 6.19 16.56
C LEU A 61 -5.41 6.19 17.86
N ASP A 62 -4.75 5.87 18.98
CA ASP A 62 -5.36 6.03 20.29
C ASP A 62 -5.49 7.53 20.61
N VAL A 63 -6.71 8.06 20.44
CA VAL A 63 -7.06 9.42 20.85
C VAL A 63 -7.62 9.45 22.28
N GLU A 64 -7.49 8.35 23.03
CA GLU A 64 -7.84 8.35 24.44
C GLU A 64 -6.98 9.39 25.15
N ARG A 65 -7.64 10.30 25.88
CA ARG A 65 -6.93 11.32 26.65
C ARG A 65 -6.02 10.57 27.63
N PRO A 66 -4.68 10.71 27.54
CA PRO A 66 -3.85 10.20 28.61
C PRO A 66 -4.29 10.92 29.88
N TYR A 67 -4.30 10.17 30.97
CA TYR A 67 -4.52 10.65 32.33
C TYR A 67 -3.94 12.07 32.56
N PRO A 68 -4.58 12.89 33.40
CA PRO A 68 -5.36 12.42 34.55
C PRO A 68 -6.88 12.54 34.38
N PRO A 69 -7.66 11.65 35.04
CA PRO A 69 -9.11 11.72 35.10
C PRO A 69 -9.53 13.05 35.70
N MET A 70 -10.66 13.56 35.22
CA MET A 70 -11.26 14.78 35.72
C MET A 70 -11.36 14.72 37.25
N PRO A 71 -10.89 15.74 38.00
CA PRO A 71 -11.00 15.77 39.44
C PRO A 71 -12.46 15.51 39.84
N ARG A 72 -12.70 14.48 40.66
CA ARG A 72 -14.03 14.26 41.23
C ARG A 72 -14.39 15.54 41.98
N ARG A 73 -15.56 16.11 41.71
CA ARG A 73 -16.09 17.21 42.53
C ARG A 73 -16.04 16.75 43.99
N SER A 74 -15.58 17.63 44.89
CA SER A 74 -15.48 17.31 46.31
C SER A 74 -16.83 16.79 46.83
N PRO A 75 -16.89 15.79 47.72
CA PRO A 75 -18.14 15.14 48.14
C PRO A 75 -19.13 16.05 48.87
N TYR A 76 -18.74 17.28 49.18
CA TYR A 76 -19.53 18.17 50.02
C TYR A 76 -20.19 19.25 49.15
N PRO A 77 -21.52 19.48 49.29
CA PRO A 77 -22.13 20.65 48.71
C PRO A 77 -21.45 21.89 49.30
N GLU A 78 -21.28 22.95 48.49
CA GLU A 78 -20.96 24.27 49.05
C GLU A 78 -21.92 24.52 50.21
N SER A 79 -21.36 24.83 51.37
CA SER A 79 -22.07 24.94 52.64
C SER A 79 -23.35 25.75 52.47
N LEU A 80 -24.50 25.08 52.64
CA LEU A 80 -25.76 25.72 52.95
C LEU A 80 -25.63 26.34 54.34
N GLU A 81 -25.13 27.58 54.45
CA GLU A 81 -25.36 28.49 55.60
C GLU A 81 -24.52 29.78 55.46
N THR A 82 -25.00 30.73 54.67
CA THR A 82 -25.14 32.09 55.17
C THR A 82 -26.62 32.45 55.12
N MET A 83 -27.37 31.89 56.07
CA MET A 83 -28.61 32.47 56.55
C MET A 83 -28.28 33.83 57.18
N LYS A 84 -28.59 34.93 56.50
CA LYS A 84 -29.33 36.10 57.01
C LYS A 84 -29.36 37.21 55.98
#